data_AF-A0A519Q253-F1
#
_entry.id   AF-A0A519Q253-F1
#
_cell.length_a   1.000
_cell.length_b   1.000
_cell.length_c   1.000
_cell.angle_alpha   90.00
_cell.angle_beta   90.00
_cell.angle_gamma   90.00
#
_symmetry.space_group_name_H-M   'P 1'
#
loop_
_entity.id
_entity.type
_entity.pdbx_description
1 polymer ?
#
loop_
_entity_poly.entity_id
_entity_poly.type
_entity_poly.pdbx_seq_one_letter_code
_entity_poly.pdbx_strand_id
1 'polypeptide(L)'
;MRAAGRSANVTTAQPIDFNIARERGYLRDLGRAFAGALVFNIPLLMTMEMWEQGVVMDRGRLLLFITLGLPLLYGLAYYAGFSNRRGVVNDLLDTAVALAVGFVTASFLLILFAVIQWDAPPREAVGMVSLQAIPGAMGALLARKQLSGAGRGETDEESASYFGELFLMAAGALFFALNVAPTEEMILIAYKATAVHVLGLITASLLLLHLIVFNAGFAGQEEADKPVTAFFHYTLPGYAIALGVSLFVLFIFGRTDDHPIQGIVQTVVVLSFPGAIGAAAARLLV
;
A
#
# COMPACT_ATOMS: atom_id res chain seq x y z
N MET A 1 58.39 -43.48 16.70
CA MET A 1 56.93 -43.77 16.78
C MET A 1 56.29 -42.67 17.63
N ARG A 2 55.82 -41.56 17.04
CA ARG A 2 55.05 -40.50 17.72
C ARG A 2 53.69 -40.46 17.04
N ALA A 3 52.68 -40.98 17.72
CA ALA A 3 51.32 -41.04 17.25
C ALA A 3 50.58 -39.72 17.51
N ALA A 4 49.92 -39.26 16.45
CA ALA A 4 48.70 -38.47 16.33
C ALA A 4 48.06 -37.83 17.59
N GLY A 5 47.72 -36.55 17.43
CA GLY A 5 46.71 -35.84 18.23
C GLY A 5 46.15 -34.68 17.42
N ARG A 6 45.40 -34.97 16.35
CA ARG A 6 44.66 -33.99 15.55
C ARG A 6 43.38 -33.65 16.32
N SER A 7 43.35 -32.50 17.01
CA SER A 7 42.11 -32.03 17.63
C SER A 7 41.14 -31.58 16.54
N ALA A 8 40.03 -32.31 16.41
CA ALA A 8 38.90 -31.91 15.60
C ALA A 8 38.23 -30.70 16.27
N ASN A 9 38.24 -29.54 15.60
CA ASN A 9 37.38 -28.41 15.95
C ASN A 9 35.94 -28.82 15.64
N VAL A 10 35.24 -29.30 16.65
CA VAL A 10 33.79 -29.47 16.62
C VAL A 10 33.19 -28.06 16.55
N THR A 11 32.60 -27.72 15.41
CA THR A 11 31.74 -26.55 15.26
C THR A 11 30.53 -26.76 16.16
N THR A 12 30.59 -26.29 17.40
CA THR A 12 29.44 -26.26 18.31
C THR A 12 28.39 -25.36 17.67
N ALA A 13 27.30 -25.95 17.19
CA ALA A 13 26.10 -25.21 16.84
C ALA A 13 25.71 -24.36 18.06
N GLN A 14 25.62 -23.03 17.88
CA GLN A 14 25.22 -22.16 18.97
C GLN A 14 23.79 -22.54 19.41
N PRO A 15 23.53 -22.66 20.72
CA PRO A 15 22.20 -22.91 21.21
C PRO A 15 21.27 -21.76 20.80
N ILE A 16 20.06 -22.10 20.36
CA ILE A 16 19.00 -21.11 20.10
C ILE A 16 18.63 -20.52 21.47
N ASP A 17 19.22 -19.37 21.81
CA ASP A 17 18.92 -18.64 23.03
C ASP A 17 17.54 -17.98 22.90
N PHE A 18 16.53 -18.61 23.52
CA PHE A 18 15.16 -18.09 23.60
C PHE A 18 15.12 -16.85 24.51
N ASN A 19 15.43 -15.69 23.94
CA ASN A 19 15.35 -14.43 24.66
C ASN A 19 13.90 -13.92 24.71
N ILE A 20 13.22 -14.18 25.82
CA ILE A 20 11.80 -13.83 26.07
C ILE A 20 11.51 -12.34 25.80
N ALA A 21 12.46 -11.43 26.05
CA ALA A 21 12.26 -10.00 25.80
C ALA A 21 12.22 -9.70 24.29
N ARG A 22 13.05 -10.39 23.49
CA ARG A 22 13.06 -10.28 22.02
C ARG A 22 11.77 -10.84 21.43
N GLU A 23 11.28 -11.97 21.94
CA GLU A 23 10.02 -12.59 21.49
C GLU A 23 8.80 -11.71 21.79
N ARG A 24 8.74 -11.12 22.99
CA ARG A 24 7.68 -10.15 23.35
C ARG A 24 7.69 -8.92 22.44
N GLY A 25 8.87 -8.43 22.07
CA GLY A 25 9.02 -7.34 21.10
C GLY A 25 8.46 -7.73 19.73
N TYR A 26 8.85 -8.90 19.23
CA TYR A 26 8.38 -9.41 17.95
C TYR A 26 6.86 -9.61 17.90
N LEU A 27 6.26 -10.17 18.96
CA LEU A 27 4.81 -10.34 19.08
C LEU A 27 4.07 -8.99 19.05
N ARG A 28 4.62 -7.96 19.69
CA ARG A 28 4.05 -6.61 19.66
C ARG A 28 4.07 -6.04 18.25
N ASP A 29 5.17 -6.22 17.52
CA ASP A 29 5.29 -5.73 16.15
C ASP A 29 4.39 -6.50 15.19
N LEU A 30 4.21 -7.81 15.39
CA LEU A 30 3.25 -8.60 14.65
C LEU A 30 1.80 -8.17 14.93
N GLY A 31 1.46 -7.87 16.19
CA GLY A 31 0.15 -7.33 16.55
C GLY A 31 -0.15 -5.99 15.88
N ARG A 32 0.85 -5.12 15.75
CA ARG A 32 0.74 -3.84 15.02
C ARG A 32 0.56 -4.04 13.52
N ALA A 33 1.34 -4.96 12.93
CA ALA A 33 1.20 -5.32 11.53
C ALA A 33 -0.20 -5.87 11.24
N PHE A 34 -0.73 -6.74 12.10
CA PHE A 34 -2.10 -7.24 11.99
C PHE A 34 -3.14 -6.13 12.13
N ALA A 35 -2.99 -5.22 13.09
CA ALA A 35 -3.88 -4.06 13.24
C ALA A 35 -3.87 -3.14 12.00
N GLY A 36 -2.70 -2.90 11.42
CA GLY A 36 -2.57 -2.18 10.15
C GLY A 36 -3.27 -2.88 9.00
N ALA A 37 -3.09 -4.19 8.87
CA ALA A 37 -3.77 -5.00 7.87
C ALA A 37 -5.30 -4.97 8.04
N LEU A 38 -5.80 -4.99 9.28
CA LEU A 38 -7.23 -4.86 9.56
C LEU A 38 -7.77 -3.50 9.09
N VAL A 39 -7.15 -2.39 9.49
CA VAL A 39 -7.60 -1.04 9.11
C VAL A 39 -7.65 -0.88 7.60
N PHE A 40 -6.69 -1.47 6.89
CA PHE A 40 -6.62 -1.39 5.43
C PHE A 40 -7.60 -2.33 4.72
N ASN A 41 -7.85 -3.53 5.26
CA ASN A 41 -8.74 -4.51 4.63
C ASN A 41 -10.22 -4.30 4.94
N ILE A 42 -10.56 -3.73 6.11
CA ILE A 42 -11.97 -3.60 6.51
C ILE A 42 -12.79 -2.86 5.44
N PRO A 43 -12.43 -1.65 4.97
CA PRO A 43 -13.32 -0.95 4.05
C PRO A 43 -13.42 -1.66 2.69
N LEU A 44 -12.34 -2.31 2.24
CA LEU A 44 -12.36 -3.16 1.04
C LEU A 44 -13.33 -4.33 1.17
N LEU A 45 -13.32 -5.00 2.33
CA LEU A 45 -14.20 -6.13 2.63
C LEU A 45 -15.67 -5.75 2.78
N MET A 46 -15.95 -4.50 3.17
CA MET A 46 -17.32 -4.01 3.33
C MET A 46 -18.03 -3.75 1.99
N THR A 47 -17.33 -3.85 0.85
CA THR A 47 -17.91 -3.68 -0.49
C THR A 47 -18.14 -5.03 -1.15
N MET A 48 -19.37 -5.30 -1.61
CA MET A 48 -19.71 -6.56 -2.29
C MET A 48 -18.81 -6.81 -3.50
N GLU A 49 -18.60 -5.73 -4.24
CA GLU A 49 -17.91 -5.69 -5.52
C GLU A 49 -16.45 -6.11 -5.37
N MET A 50 -15.78 -5.77 -4.26
CA MET A 50 -14.39 -6.14 -4.09
C MET A 50 -14.19 -7.66 -4.00
N TRP A 51 -14.98 -8.36 -3.20
CA TRP A 51 -14.83 -9.82 -3.10
C TRP A 51 -15.43 -10.55 -4.30
N GLU A 52 -16.48 -10.03 -4.92
CA GLU A 52 -16.97 -10.56 -6.20
C GLU A 52 -15.89 -10.48 -7.29
N GLN A 53 -15.15 -9.37 -7.37
CA GLN A 53 -13.99 -9.22 -8.28
C GLN A 53 -12.92 -10.28 -8.03
N GLY A 54 -12.73 -10.75 -6.80
CA GLY A 54 -11.87 -11.89 -6.50
C GLY A 54 -12.26 -13.17 -7.25
N VAL A 55 -13.54 -13.34 -7.60
CA VAL A 55 -14.06 -14.51 -8.31
C VAL A 55 -14.06 -14.31 -9.82
N VAL A 56 -14.60 -13.18 -10.29
CA VAL A 56 -14.89 -12.92 -11.71
C VAL A 56 -13.72 -12.32 -12.50
N MET A 57 -12.74 -11.72 -11.82
CA MET A 57 -11.64 -11.03 -12.50
C MET A 57 -10.82 -11.96 -13.39
N ASP A 58 -10.42 -11.43 -14.56
CA ASP A 58 -9.51 -12.10 -15.47
C ASP A 58 -8.19 -12.48 -14.77
N ARG A 59 -7.67 -13.67 -15.10
CA ARG A 59 -6.50 -14.23 -14.42
C ARG A 59 -5.22 -13.49 -14.79
N GLY A 60 -5.14 -12.93 -16.01
CA GLY A 60 -4.06 -12.06 -16.41
C GLY A 60 -4.03 -10.77 -15.60
N ARG A 61 -5.19 -10.16 -15.33
CA ARG A 61 -5.30 -8.97 -14.46
C ARG A 61 -4.98 -9.27 -13.00
N LEU A 62 -5.46 -10.39 -12.45
CA LEU A 62 -5.08 -10.81 -11.09
C LEU A 62 -3.56 -11.01 -10.97
N LEU A 63 -2.97 -11.72 -11.94
CA LEU A 63 -1.53 -11.96 -11.96
C LEU A 63 -0.76 -10.64 -12.08
N LEU A 64 -1.22 -9.71 -12.92
CA LEU A 64 -0.63 -8.38 -13.06
C LEU A 64 -0.71 -7.60 -11.75
N PHE A 65 -1.87 -7.59 -11.08
CA PHE A 65 -2.07 -6.94 -9.78
C PHE A 65 -1.10 -7.48 -8.73
N ILE A 66 -0.96 -8.81 -8.62
CA ILE A 66 -0.02 -9.46 -7.71
C ILE A 66 1.42 -9.11 -8.07
N THR A 67 1.77 -9.24 -9.36
CA THR A 67 3.14 -9.02 -9.84
C THR A 67 3.59 -7.58 -9.63
N LEU A 68 2.70 -6.59 -9.78
CA LEU A 68 3.00 -5.18 -9.52
C LEU A 68 2.90 -4.82 -8.04
N GLY A 69 2.05 -5.51 -7.27
CA GLY A 69 1.95 -5.33 -5.82
C GLY A 69 3.20 -5.76 -5.08
N LEU A 70 3.94 -6.78 -5.57
CA LEU A 70 5.19 -7.22 -4.92
C LEU A 70 6.28 -6.13 -4.89
N PRO A 71 6.67 -5.50 -6.03
CA PRO A 71 7.57 -4.34 -6.03
C PRO A 71 7.06 -3.18 -5.19
N LEU A 72 5.75 -2.92 -5.17
CA LEU A 72 5.17 -1.89 -4.32
C LEU A 72 5.37 -2.21 -2.84
N LEU A 73 5.12 -3.45 -2.40
CA LEU A 73 5.31 -3.85 -1.01
C LEU A 73 6.79 -3.83 -0.62
N TYR A 74 7.68 -4.27 -1.52
CA TYR A 74 9.13 -4.14 -1.32
C TYR A 74 9.57 -2.68 -1.20
N GLY A 75 9.08 -1.81 -2.09
CA GLY A 75 9.35 -0.38 -2.03
C GLY A 75 8.80 0.25 -0.76
N LEU A 76 7.63 -0.17 -0.28
CA LEU A 76 7.11 0.26 1.01
C LEU A 76 7.96 -0.26 2.17
N ALA A 77 8.49 -1.48 2.13
CA ALA A 77 9.43 -1.94 3.16
C ALA A 77 10.72 -1.11 3.15
N TYR A 78 11.27 -0.83 1.97
CA TYR A 78 12.47 -0.04 1.77
C TYR A 78 12.31 1.44 2.20
N TYR A 79 11.23 2.09 1.77
CA TYR A 79 10.96 3.51 2.07
C TYR A 79 10.21 3.72 3.38
N ALA A 80 9.47 2.76 3.94
CA ALA A 80 8.84 2.90 5.26
C ALA A 80 9.79 2.50 6.41
N GLY A 81 10.78 1.64 6.12
CA GLY A 81 11.76 1.13 7.08
C GLY A 81 12.98 2.02 7.26
N PHE A 82 12.80 3.34 7.50
CA PHE A 82 13.87 4.33 7.73
C PHE A 82 14.77 3.97 8.92
N SER A 83 15.65 3.00 8.74
CA SER A 83 16.78 2.74 9.62
C SER A 83 17.92 2.20 8.80
N ASN A 84 19.06 2.89 8.88
CA ASN A 84 20.38 2.52 8.42
C ASN A 84 20.50 1.10 7.84
N ARG A 85 20.41 1.02 6.50
CA ARG A 85 20.96 -0.03 5.64
C ARG A 85 20.93 -1.42 6.27
N ARG A 86 19.74 -1.94 6.61
CA ARG A 86 19.60 -3.32 7.09
C ARG A 86 19.83 -4.36 5.98
N GLY A 87 19.98 -3.94 4.72
CA GLY A 87 20.32 -4.80 3.60
C GLY A 87 19.10 -5.50 3.01
N VAL A 88 19.19 -5.83 1.71
CA VAL A 88 18.10 -6.35 0.87
C VAL A 88 17.37 -7.56 1.47
N VAL A 89 18.08 -8.40 2.24
CA VAL A 89 17.50 -9.58 2.89
C VAL A 89 16.44 -9.20 3.93
N ASN A 90 16.69 -8.15 4.72
CA ASN A 90 15.75 -7.73 5.76
C ASN A 90 14.51 -7.08 5.15
N ASP A 91 14.66 -6.26 4.10
CA ASP A 91 13.53 -5.65 3.39
C ASP A 91 12.65 -6.72 2.72
N LEU A 92 13.28 -7.76 2.15
CA LEU A 92 12.57 -8.91 1.58
C LEU A 92 11.84 -9.71 2.66
N LEU A 93 12.44 -9.91 3.83
CA LEU A 93 11.81 -10.58 4.96
C LEU A 93 10.63 -9.76 5.50
N ASP A 94 10.77 -8.44 5.66
CA ASP A 94 9.69 -7.56 6.10
C ASP A 94 8.53 -7.57 5.10
N THR A 95 8.84 -7.57 3.80
CA THR A 95 7.86 -7.73 2.72
C THR A 95 7.15 -9.07 2.81
N ALA A 96 7.89 -10.18 2.98
CA ALA A 96 7.32 -11.52 3.10
C ALA A 96 6.42 -11.67 4.33
N VAL A 97 6.84 -11.12 5.48
CA VAL A 97 6.05 -11.09 6.71
C VAL A 97 4.79 -10.27 6.51
N ALA A 98 4.87 -9.11 5.87
CA ALA A 98 3.70 -8.28 5.59
C ALA A 98 2.71 -8.99 4.65
N LEU A 99 3.20 -9.66 3.59
CA LEU A 99 2.36 -10.51 2.75
C LEU A 99 1.69 -11.61 3.56
N ALA A 100 2.44 -12.34 4.39
CA ALA A 100 1.88 -13.40 5.22
C ALA A 100 0.77 -12.87 6.15
N VAL A 101 1.00 -11.72 6.80
CA VAL A 101 -0.03 -11.04 7.59
C VAL A 101 -1.23 -10.67 6.73
N GLY A 102 -1.03 -10.09 5.54
CA GLY A 102 -2.10 -9.76 4.61
C GLY A 102 -2.95 -10.97 4.21
N PHE A 103 -2.32 -12.09 3.85
CA PHE A 103 -3.01 -13.35 3.52
C PHE A 103 -3.78 -13.91 4.71
N VAL A 104 -3.18 -13.93 5.90
CA VAL A 104 -3.82 -14.44 7.12
C VAL A 104 -5.00 -13.56 7.51
N THR A 105 -4.82 -12.23 7.51
CA THR A 105 -5.89 -11.28 7.83
C THR A 105 -7.04 -11.36 6.83
N ALA A 106 -6.76 -11.38 5.53
CA ALA A 106 -7.78 -11.50 4.49
C ALA A 106 -8.57 -12.81 4.63
N SER A 107 -7.87 -13.95 4.76
CA SER A 107 -8.50 -15.26 4.94
C SER A 107 -9.37 -15.29 6.19
N PHE A 108 -8.83 -14.80 7.31
CA PHE A 108 -9.55 -14.75 8.58
C PHE A 108 -10.84 -13.93 8.48
N LEU A 109 -10.77 -12.72 7.92
CA LEU A 109 -11.94 -11.85 7.80
C LEU A 109 -12.98 -12.38 6.80
N LEU A 110 -12.55 -12.92 5.65
CA LEU A 110 -13.46 -13.50 4.67
C LEU A 110 -14.22 -14.71 5.22
N ILE A 111 -13.57 -15.54 6.05
CA ILE A 111 -14.22 -16.65 6.76
C ILE A 111 -15.15 -16.11 7.86
N LEU A 112 -14.69 -15.13 8.64
CA LEU A 112 -15.46 -14.55 9.74
C LEU A 112 -16.75 -13.87 9.26
N PHE A 113 -16.70 -13.20 8.11
CA PHE A 113 -17.86 -12.58 7.46
C PHE A 113 -18.71 -13.55 6.66
N ALA A 114 -18.37 -14.86 6.66
CA ALA A 114 -19.05 -15.89 5.89
C ALA A 114 -19.11 -15.61 4.38
N VAL A 115 -18.14 -14.84 3.86
CA VAL A 115 -17.97 -14.57 2.43
C VAL A 115 -17.36 -15.78 1.74
N ILE A 116 -16.33 -16.39 2.35
CA ILE A 116 -15.86 -17.71 1.92
C ILE A 116 -16.66 -18.77 2.66
N GLN A 117 -17.48 -19.50 1.91
CA GLN A 117 -18.20 -20.67 2.41
C GLN A 117 -17.34 -21.94 2.29
N TRP A 118 -17.59 -22.93 3.14
CA TRP A 118 -16.78 -24.17 3.21
C TRP A 118 -16.93 -25.06 1.96
N ASP A 119 -18.01 -24.90 1.22
CA ASP A 119 -18.34 -25.61 -0.02
C ASP A 119 -17.91 -24.83 -1.28
N ALA A 120 -17.42 -23.59 -1.13
CA ALA A 120 -16.99 -22.78 -2.24
C ALA A 120 -15.79 -23.41 -2.98
N PRO A 121 -15.73 -23.35 -4.32
CA PRO A 121 -14.59 -23.83 -5.07
C PRO A 121 -13.28 -23.16 -4.58
N PRO A 122 -12.19 -23.90 -4.32
CA PRO A 122 -10.93 -23.33 -3.81
C PRO A 122 -10.37 -22.18 -4.65
N ARG A 123 -10.67 -22.19 -5.96
CA ARG A 123 -10.30 -21.14 -6.92
C ARG A 123 -10.88 -19.76 -6.56
N GLU A 124 -12.09 -19.72 -5.99
CA GLU A 124 -12.79 -18.50 -5.62
C GLU A 124 -12.16 -17.89 -4.37
N ALA A 125 -11.94 -18.74 -3.35
CA ALA A 125 -11.24 -18.37 -2.13
C ALA A 125 -9.84 -17.78 -2.42
N VAL A 126 -9.05 -18.43 -3.29
CA VAL A 126 -7.71 -17.94 -3.65
C VAL A 126 -7.76 -16.55 -4.28
N GLY A 127 -8.72 -16.29 -5.18
CA GLY A 127 -8.85 -15.00 -5.84
C GLY A 127 -9.25 -13.88 -4.88
N MET A 128 -10.26 -14.11 -4.03
CA MET A 128 -10.70 -13.18 -2.99
C MET A 128 -9.58 -12.84 -2.00
N VAL A 129 -8.91 -13.87 -1.47
CA VAL A 129 -7.82 -13.70 -0.51
C VAL A 129 -6.65 -12.95 -1.16
N SER A 130 -6.26 -13.30 -2.39
CA SER A 130 -5.11 -12.66 -3.06
C SER A 130 -5.34 -11.18 -3.32
N LEU A 131 -6.57 -10.80 -3.69
CA LEU A 131 -6.94 -9.41 -3.97
C LEU A 131 -6.84 -8.53 -2.71
N GLN A 132 -7.16 -9.09 -1.53
CA GLN A 132 -7.09 -8.39 -0.24
C GLN A 132 -5.74 -8.53 0.47
N ALA A 133 -4.94 -9.52 0.12
CA ALA A 133 -3.63 -9.73 0.74
C ALA A 133 -2.69 -8.54 0.46
N ILE A 134 -2.73 -7.94 -0.73
CA ILE A 134 -1.85 -6.82 -1.08
C ILE A 134 -2.18 -5.56 -0.26
N PRO A 135 -3.43 -5.06 -0.22
CA PRO A 135 -3.77 -3.92 0.63
C PRO A 135 -3.55 -4.19 2.12
N GLY A 136 -3.85 -5.41 2.57
CA GLY A 136 -3.56 -5.84 3.95
C GLY A 136 -2.07 -5.78 4.27
N ALA A 137 -1.22 -6.23 3.34
CA ALA A 137 0.23 -6.13 3.48
C ALA A 137 0.73 -4.67 3.46
N MET A 138 0.13 -3.80 2.64
CA MET A 138 0.42 -2.36 2.67
C MET A 138 0.13 -1.77 4.06
N GLY A 139 -1.04 -2.08 4.62
CA GLY A 139 -1.41 -1.67 5.97
C GLY A 139 -0.47 -2.20 7.04
N ALA A 140 -0.04 -3.46 6.93
CA ALA A 140 0.91 -4.07 7.84
C ALA A 140 2.28 -3.37 7.85
N LEU A 141 2.81 -3.02 6.67
CA LEU A 141 4.08 -2.29 6.54
C LEU A 141 3.97 -0.88 7.12
N LEU A 142 2.88 -0.18 6.83
CA LEU A 142 2.70 1.21 7.23
C LEU A 142 2.43 1.37 8.74
N ALA A 143 1.64 0.48 9.35
CA ALA A 143 1.38 0.51 10.78
C ALA A 143 2.63 0.22 11.63
N ARG A 144 3.52 -0.64 11.12
CA ARG A 144 4.80 -0.93 11.76
C ARG A 144 5.65 0.35 11.86
N LYS A 145 5.71 1.16 10.79
CA LYS A 145 6.42 2.44 10.78
C LYS A 145 5.88 3.39 11.86
N GLN A 146 4.58 3.70 11.82
CA GLN A 146 3.93 4.69 12.71
C GLN A 146 4.11 4.40 14.21
N LEU A 147 4.13 3.12 14.59
CA LEU A 147 4.19 2.71 16.00
C LEU A 147 5.61 2.32 16.46
N SER A 148 6.56 2.19 15.54
CA SER A 148 7.98 1.98 15.84
C SER A 148 8.76 3.29 16.05
N GLY A 149 8.25 4.41 15.52
CA GLY A 149 8.81 5.76 15.70
C GLY A 149 8.66 6.37 17.10
N ALA A 150 7.85 5.79 17.99
CA ALA A 150 7.60 6.32 19.34
C ALA A 150 8.75 6.12 20.35
N GLY A 151 10.00 5.91 19.91
CA GLY A 151 11.07 5.44 20.81
C GLY A 151 12.53 5.75 20.45
N ARG A 152 12.85 6.62 19.49
CA ARG A 152 14.25 7.06 19.30
C ARG A 152 14.32 8.55 19.00
N GLY A 153 15.02 9.27 19.86
CA GLY A 153 15.31 10.69 19.69
C GLY A 153 16.28 10.96 18.55
N GLU A 154 16.18 12.17 18.01
CA GLU A 154 17.22 12.96 17.35
C GLU A 154 18.37 12.16 16.71
N THR A 155 18.06 11.45 15.63
CA THR A 155 19.07 11.07 14.64
C THR A 155 18.54 11.53 13.30
N ASP A 156 19.26 12.45 12.66
CA ASP A 156 19.05 12.99 11.31
C ASP A 156 18.13 12.10 10.46
N GLU A 157 16.84 12.44 10.44
CA GLU A 157 15.87 11.85 9.52
C GLU A 157 16.28 12.31 8.13
N GLU A 158 17.06 11.48 7.44
CA GLU A 158 17.35 11.66 6.02
C GLU A 158 16.00 11.63 5.30
N SER A 159 15.50 12.81 4.93
CA SER A 159 14.22 12.98 4.25
C SER A 159 14.14 12.03 3.06
N ALA A 160 12.96 11.46 2.81
CA ALA A 160 12.78 10.59 1.66
C ALA A 160 13.29 11.29 0.39
N SER A 161 14.13 10.61 -0.40
CA SER A 161 14.50 11.10 -1.72
C SER A 161 13.24 11.52 -2.48
N TYR A 162 13.35 12.53 -3.36
CA TYR A 162 12.26 12.96 -4.24
C TYR A 162 11.49 11.78 -4.87
N PHE A 163 12.20 10.75 -5.35
CA PHE A 163 11.57 9.55 -5.90
C PHE A 163 10.85 8.69 -4.86
N GLY A 164 11.38 8.62 -3.63
CA GLY A 164 10.72 7.99 -2.51
C GLY A 164 9.42 8.69 -2.14
N GLU A 165 9.40 10.02 -2.14
CA GLU A 165 8.18 10.79 -1.91
C GLU A 165 7.13 10.52 -3.00
N LEU A 166 7.49 10.59 -4.28
CA LEU A 166 6.58 10.26 -5.37
C LEU A 166 6.07 8.81 -5.30
N PHE A 167 6.93 7.87 -4.90
CA PHE A 167 6.54 6.48 -4.69
C PHE A 167 5.51 6.34 -3.56
N LEU A 168 5.72 7.04 -2.44
CA LEU A 168 4.78 7.06 -1.32
C LEU A 168 3.45 7.70 -1.72
N MET A 169 3.47 8.76 -2.54
CA MET A 169 2.26 9.33 -3.14
C MET A 169 1.50 8.29 -3.99
N ALA A 170 2.19 7.47 -4.78
CA ALA A 170 1.56 6.41 -5.54
C ALA A 170 0.93 5.33 -4.65
N ALA A 171 1.62 4.92 -3.58
CA ALA A 171 1.08 3.97 -2.60
C ALA A 171 -0.18 4.52 -1.89
N GLY A 172 -0.15 5.79 -1.49
CA GLY A 172 -1.30 6.48 -0.89
C GLY A 172 -2.48 6.60 -1.84
N ALA A 173 -2.23 7.03 -3.08
CA ALA A 173 -3.25 7.09 -4.12
C ALA A 173 -3.87 5.72 -4.38
N LEU A 174 -3.04 4.67 -4.44
CA LEU A 174 -3.50 3.30 -4.66
C LEU A 174 -4.40 2.84 -3.52
N PHE A 175 -4.00 3.07 -2.27
CA PHE A 175 -4.80 2.69 -1.12
C PHE A 175 -6.20 3.31 -1.18
N PHE A 176 -6.30 4.62 -1.40
CA PHE A 176 -7.60 5.27 -1.51
C PHE A 176 -8.38 4.81 -2.74
N ALA A 177 -7.73 4.65 -3.89
CA ALA A 177 -8.38 4.19 -5.11
C ALA A 177 -8.95 2.77 -4.97
N LEU A 178 -8.24 1.84 -4.33
CA LEU A 178 -8.70 0.45 -4.15
C LEU A 178 -9.98 0.34 -3.32
N ASN A 179 -10.25 1.30 -2.43
CA ASN A 179 -11.46 1.31 -1.61
C ASN A 179 -12.73 1.69 -2.37
N VAL A 180 -12.61 2.30 -3.55
CA VAL A 180 -13.75 2.85 -4.29
C VAL A 180 -13.80 2.39 -5.75
N ALA A 181 -12.66 2.11 -6.36
CA ALA A 181 -12.59 1.71 -7.76
C ALA A 181 -13.37 0.43 -8.13
N PRO A 182 -13.45 -0.61 -7.28
CA PRO A 182 -14.25 -1.78 -7.58
C PRO A 182 -15.75 -1.49 -7.59
N THR A 183 -16.23 -0.36 -7.05
CA THR A 183 -17.65 -0.13 -6.83
C THR A 183 -18.33 0.50 -8.05
N GLU A 184 -19.66 0.38 -8.14
CA GLU A 184 -20.42 0.91 -9.27
C GLU A 184 -20.64 2.43 -9.19
N GLU A 185 -20.59 3.01 -7.99
CA GLU A 185 -20.80 4.43 -7.75
C GLU A 185 -19.85 5.29 -8.56
N MET A 186 -18.62 4.82 -8.80
CA MET A 186 -17.62 5.56 -9.59
C MET A 186 -18.08 5.78 -11.03
N ILE A 187 -18.66 4.75 -11.65
CA ILE A 187 -19.22 4.85 -13.00
C ILE A 187 -20.48 5.73 -12.98
N LEU A 188 -21.35 5.55 -11.98
CA LEU A 188 -22.59 6.33 -11.88
C LEU A 188 -22.32 7.83 -11.67
N ILE A 189 -21.33 8.19 -10.86
CA ILE A 189 -20.89 9.57 -10.65
C ILE A 189 -20.34 10.13 -11.96
N ALA A 190 -19.48 9.38 -12.66
CA ALA A 190 -18.92 9.80 -13.95
C ALA A 190 -20.02 10.05 -14.98
N TYR A 191 -21.02 9.16 -15.07
CA TYR A 191 -22.17 9.31 -15.97
C TYR A 191 -23.04 10.54 -15.64
N LYS A 192 -23.18 10.87 -14.35
CA LYS A 192 -23.92 12.08 -13.91
C LYS A 192 -23.10 13.37 -14.08
N ALA A 193 -21.78 13.28 -14.19
CA ALA A 193 -20.90 14.43 -14.20
C ALA A 193 -20.96 15.19 -15.53
N THR A 194 -21.25 16.49 -15.45
CA THR A 194 -21.06 17.40 -16.58
C THR A 194 -19.61 17.88 -16.67
N ALA A 195 -19.23 18.54 -17.78
CA ALA A 195 -17.89 19.13 -17.93
C ALA A 195 -17.49 20.05 -16.76
N VAL A 196 -18.44 20.79 -16.18
CA VAL A 196 -18.21 21.66 -15.02
C VAL A 196 -17.84 20.84 -13.78
N HIS A 197 -18.51 19.71 -13.55
CA HIS A 197 -18.19 18.82 -12.42
C HIS A 197 -16.80 18.20 -12.59
N VAL A 198 -16.44 17.78 -13.81
CA VAL A 198 -15.12 17.24 -14.11
C VAL A 198 -14.02 18.28 -13.86
N LEU A 199 -14.19 19.51 -14.36
CA LEU A 199 -13.25 20.62 -14.10
C LEU A 199 -13.18 20.98 -12.62
N GLY A 200 -14.33 20.95 -11.93
CA GLY A 200 -14.42 21.14 -10.48
C GLY A 200 -13.64 20.09 -9.71
N LEU A 201 -13.75 18.81 -10.07
CA LEU A 201 -13.01 17.71 -9.46
C LEU A 201 -11.50 17.83 -9.70
N ILE A 202 -11.07 18.19 -10.91
CA ILE A 202 -9.64 18.43 -11.21
C ILE A 202 -9.11 19.57 -10.32
N THR A 203 -9.83 20.68 -10.28
CA THR A 203 -9.44 21.87 -9.52
C THR A 203 -9.40 21.56 -8.02
N ALA A 204 -10.44 20.91 -7.49
CA ALA A 204 -10.50 20.52 -6.09
C ALA A 204 -9.40 19.52 -5.71
N SER A 205 -9.10 18.53 -6.57
CA SER A 205 -8.03 17.56 -6.36
C SER A 205 -6.67 18.26 -6.27
N LEU A 206 -6.36 19.15 -7.22
CA LEU A 206 -5.12 19.91 -7.24
C LEU A 206 -5.01 20.84 -6.02
N LEU A 207 -6.09 21.54 -5.66
CA LEU A 207 -6.10 22.45 -4.51
C LEU A 207 -5.90 21.69 -3.20
N LEU A 208 -6.66 20.61 -2.96
CA LEU A 208 -6.53 19.83 -1.72
C LEU A 208 -5.14 19.19 -1.62
N LEU A 209 -4.65 18.59 -2.70
CA LEU A 209 -3.32 18.00 -2.74
C LEU A 209 -2.27 19.08 -2.48
N HIS A 210 -2.37 20.26 -3.10
CA HIS A 210 -1.44 21.36 -2.88
C HIS A 210 -1.49 21.86 -1.43
N LEU A 211 -2.68 22.08 -0.87
CA LEU A 211 -2.86 22.59 0.49
C LEU A 211 -2.32 21.61 1.53
N ILE A 212 -2.59 20.31 1.38
CA ILE A 212 -2.09 19.29 2.30
C ILE A 212 -0.56 19.19 2.19
N VAL A 213 -0.02 19.16 0.97
CA VAL A 213 1.43 19.10 0.75
C VAL A 213 2.16 20.35 1.26
N PHE A 214 1.56 21.53 1.07
CA PHE A 214 2.19 22.80 1.42
C PHE A 214 2.04 23.12 2.92
N ASN A 215 0.82 23.06 3.48
CA ASN A 215 0.57 23.48 4.86
C ASN A 215 1.11 22.53 5.92
N ALA A 216 1.37 21.27 5.57
CA ALA A 216 1.77 20.28 6.56
C ALA A 216 3.27 20.34 6.94
N GLY A 217 4.04 21.28 6.37
CA GLY A 217 5.29 21.78 6.98
C GLY A 217 6.38 20.74 7.27
N PHE A 218 6.73 19.90 6.29
CA PHE A 218 7.59 18.72 6.50
C PHE A 218 9.09 18.93 6.32
N ALA A 219 9.88 18.04 6.93
CA ALA A 219 11.31 17.93 6.74
C ALA A 219 11.65 17.66 5.26
N GLY A 220 12.44 18.55 4.64
CA GLY A 220 12.66 18.63 3.19
C GLY A 220 11.95 19.82 2.52
N GLN A 221 11.05 20.52 3.21
CA GLN A 221 10.53 21.81 2.76
C GLN A 221 11.56 22.95 2.81
N GLU A 222 12.72 22.77 3.44
CA GLU A 222 13.77 23.81 3.44
C GLU A 222 14.24 24.19 2.02
N GLU A 223 14.08 23.31 1.02
CA GLU A 223 14.41 23.61 -0.38
C GLU A 223 13.25 24.26 -1.18
N ALA A 224 12.01 24.19 -0.69
CA ALA A 224 10.82 24.65 -1.40
C ALA A 224 10.08 25.76 -0.63
N ASP A 225 10.82 26.81 -0.27
CA ASP A 225 10.35 28.04 0.41
C ASP A 225 9.26 28.85 -0.35
N LYS A 226 8.72 28.33 -1.47
CA LYS A 226 7.77 29.01 -2.35
C LYS A 226 6.60 28.10 -2.75
N PRO A 227 5.35 28.53 -2.58
CA PRO A 227 4.16 27.76 -2.99
C PRO A 227 4.22 27.27 -4.45
N VAL A 228 4.74 28.10 -5.35
CA VAL A 228 4.82 27.78 -6.78
C VAL A 228 5.79 26.64 -7.06
N THR A 229 6.94 26.58 -6.39
CA THR A 229 7.90 25.48 -6.61
C THR A 229 7.36 24.16 -6.09
N ALA A 230 6.71 24.16 -4.92
CA ALA A 230 6.02 23.00 -4.37
C ALA A 230 4.89 22.51 -5.29
N PHE A 231 4.17 23.43 -5.94
CA PHE A 231 3.13 23.09 -6.91
C PHE A 231 3.69 22.27 -8.08
N PHE A 232 4.79 22.71 -8.70
CA PHE A 232 5.36 22.02 -9.86
C PHE A 232 6.14 20.75 -9.50
N HIS A 233 6.79 20.70 -8.33
CA HIS A 233 7.61 19.54 -7.95
C HIS A 233 6.78 18.42 -7.33
N TYR A 234 5.71 18.75 -6.60
CA TYR A 234 4.95 17.77 -5.82
C TYR A 234 3.48 17.73 -6.19
N THR A 235 2.84 18.89 -6.39
CA THR A 235 1.39 18.89 -6.63
C THR A 235 1.03 18.32 -7.99
N LEU A 236 1.65 18.84 -9.04
CA LEU A 236 1.36 18.41 -10.40
C LEU A 236 1.79 16.95 -10.65
N PRO A 237 3.00 16.50 -10.25
CA PRO A 237 3.37 15.09 -10.34
C PRO A 237 2.50 14.20 -9.46
N GLY A 238 2.15 14.64 -8.25
CA GLY A 238 1.25 13.92 -7.36
C GLY A 238 -0.13 13.67 -7.96
N TYR A 239 -0.71 14.69 -8.62
CA TYR A 239 -1.99 14.54 -9.30
C TYR A 239 -1.87 13.66 -10.56
N ALA A 240 -0.78 13.76 -11.31
CA ALA A 240 -0.50 12.87 -12.44
C ALA A 240 -0.38 11.40 -11.98
N ILE A 241 0.27 11.16 -10.84
CA ILE A 241 0.34 9.85 -10.20
C ILE A 241 -1.06 9.37 -9.80
N ALA A 242 -1.87 10.22 -9.17
CA ALA A 242 -3.25 9.87 -8.82
C ALA A 242 -4.07 9.47 -10.05
N LEU A 243 -4.00 10.23 -11.15
CA LEU A 243 -4.64 9.88 -12.42
C LEU A 243 -4.14 8.53 -12.98
N GLY A 244 -2.83 8.32 -13.00
CA GLY A 244 -2.22 7.08 -13.49
C GLY A 244 -2.61 5.87 -12.68
N VAL A 245 -2.60 5.99 -11.34
CA VAL A 245 -3.06 4.94 -10.42
C VAL A 245 -4.55 4.69 -10.60
N SER A 246 -5.38 5.72 -10.71
CA SER A 246 -6.81 5.57 -10.96
C SER A 246 -7.08 4.82 -12.26
N LEU A 247 -6.40 5.18 -13.35
CA LEU A 247 -6.52 4.48 -14.62
C LEU A 247 -6.07 3.01 -14.50
N PHE A 248 -4.94 2.76 -13.85
CA PHE A 248 -4.44 1.40 -13.62
C PHE A 248 -5.45 0.54 -12.85
N VAL A 249 -5.99 1.06 -11.75
CA VAL A 249 -6.93 0.33 -10.91
C VAL A 249 -8.26 0.07 -11.64
N LEU A 250 -8.78 1.07 -12.37
CA LEU A 250 -9.98 0.88 -13.19
C LEU A 250 -9.76 -0.19 -14.26
N PHE A 251 -8.58 -0.23 -14.88
CA PHE A 251 -8.20 -1.27 -15.83
C PHE A 251 -8.16 -2.66 -15.16
N ILE A 252 -7.53 -2.78 -13.98
CA ILE A 252 -7.45 -4.05 -13.24
C ILE A 252 -8.85 -4.60 -12.93
N PHE A 253 -9.79 -3.74 -12.51
CA PHE A 253 -11.17 -4.14 -12.21
C PHE A 253 -12.10 -4.19 -13.43
N GLY A 254 -11.58 -4.02 -14.65
CA GLY A 254 -12.38 -4.05 -15.88
C GLY A 254 -13.37 -2.91 -16.04
N ARG A 255 -13.24 -1.85 -15.26
CA ARG A 255 -14.07 -0.64 -15.31
C ARG A 255 -13.79 0.22 -16.55
N THR A 256 -12.79 -0.16 -17.36
CA THR A 256 -12.47 0.44 -18.65
C THR A 256 -13.03 -0.33 -19.85
N ASP A 257 -13.55 -1.54 -19.62
CA ASP A 257 -13.94 -2.44 -20.71
C ASP A 257 -15.23 -1.97 -21.37
N ASP A 258 -15.28 -2.03 -22.70
CA ASP A 258 -16.44 -1.65 -23.52
C ASP A 258 -17.00 -0.22 -23.29
N HIS A 259 -16.20 0.65 -22.66
CA HIS A 259 -16.55 2.05 -22.42
C HIS A 259 -15.88 2.99 -23.44
N PRO A 260 -16.56 4.06 -23.89
CA PRO A 260 -15.94 5.07 -24.74
C PRO A 260 -14.85 5.83 -23.97
N ILE A 261 -13.81 6.28 -24.68
CA ILE A 261 -12.66 7.00 -24.10
C ILE A 261 -13.10 8.18 -23.22
N GLN A 262 -14.13 8.92 -23.64
CA GLN A 262 -14.67 10.03 -22.85
C GLN A 262 -15.18 9.57 -21.48
N GLY A 263 -15.92 8.45 -21.43
CA GLY A 263 -16.42 7.88 -20.18
C GLY A 263 -15.28 7.40 -19.29
N ILE A 264 -14.26 6.76 -19.87
CA ILE A 264 -13.05 6.33 -19.14
C ILE A 264 -12.36 7.54 -18.51
N VAL A 265 -12.14 8.62 -19.27
CA VAL A 265 -11.51 9.84 -18.77
C VAL A 265 -12.31 10.44 -17.62
N GLN A 266 -13.64 10.49 -17.72
CA GLN A 266 -14.49 10.99 -16.63
C GLN A 266 -14.35 10.13 -15.38
N THR A 267 -14.44 8.81 -15.49
CA THR A 267 -14.29 7.90 -14.34
C THR A 267 -12.90 7.99 -13.72
N VAL A 268 -11.85 8.14 -14.53
CA VAL A 268 -10.48 8.39 -14.05
C VAL A 268 -10.41 9.69 -13.26
N VAL A 269 -11.01 10.78 -13.74
CA VAL A 269 -11.02 12.05 -12.98
C VAL A 269 -11.78 11.90 -11.66
N VAL A 270 -12.94 11.25 -11.66
CA VAL A 270 -13.72 11.02 -10.43
C VAL A 270 -12.91 10.20 -9.43
N LEU A 271 -12.25 9.12 -9.87
CA LEU A 271 -11.41 8.28 -8.99
C LEU A 271 -10.11 8.98 -8.56
N SER A 272 -9.59 9.89 -9.38
CA SER A 272 -8.38 10.64 -9.04
C SER A 272 -8.61 11.60 -7.88
N PHE A 273 -9.84 11.96 -7.56
CA PHE A 273 -10.15 12.82 -6.40
C PHE A 273 -9.79 12.15 -5.07
N PRO A 274 -10.34 10.97 -4.69
CA PRO A 274 -9.87 10.27 -3.50
C PRO A 274 -8.41 9.81 -3.65
N GLY A 275 -7.95 9.47 -4.86
CA GLY A 275 -6.54 9.16 -5.12
C GLY A 275 -5.58 10.31 -4.79
N ALA A 276 -5.95 11.56 -5.11
CA ALA A 276 -5.16 12.74 -4.82
C ALA A 276 -5.09 13.03 -3.32
N ILE A 277 -6.19 12.80 -2.59
CA ILE A 277 -6.20 12.86 -1.12
C ILE A 277 -5.25 11.80 -0.54
N GLY A 278 -5.30 10.57 -1.05
CA GLY A 278 -4.39 9.51 -0.65
C GLY A 278 -2.92 9.83 -0.92
N ALA A 279 -2.62 10.37 -2.11
CA ALA A 279 -1.28 10.82 -2.47
C ALA A 279 -0.75 11.88 -1.50
N ALA A 280 -1.60 12.86 -1.14
CA ALA A 280 -1.24 13.89 -0.19
C ALA A 280 -1.06 13.35 1.23
N ALA A 281 -1.97 12.47 1.68
CA ALA A 281 -1.95 11.88 3.01
C ALA A 281 -0.74 10.96 3.24
N ALA A 282 -0.28 10.25 2.21
CA ALA A 282 0.92 9.41 2.32
C ALA A 282 2.18 10.21 2.66
N ARG A 283 2.23 11.48 2.28
CA ARG A 283 3.31 12.38 2.72
C ARG A 283 3.21 12.81 4.17
N LEU A 284 2.03 12.79 4.79
CA LEU A 284 1.88 13.03 6.23
C LEU A 284 2.41 11.88 7.08
N LEU A 285 2.59 10.71 6.47
CA LEU A 285 2.99 9.48 7.16
C LEU A 285 4.51 9.26 7.11
N VAL A 286 5.25 10.22 6.56
CA VAL A 286 6.69 10.17 6.28
C VAL A 286 7.33 11.41 6.87
#